data_AF-A0A9E5KG23-F1
#
_entry.id   AF-A0A9E5KG23-F1
#
_cell.length_a   1.000
_cell.length_b   1.000
_cell.length_c   1.000
_cell.angle_alpha   90.00
_cell.angle_beta   90.00
_cell.angle_gamma   90.00
#
_symmetry.space_group_name_H-M   'P 1'
#
loop_
_entity.id
_entity.type
_entity.pdbx_description
1 polymer ?
#
loop_
_entity_poly.entity_id
_entity_poly.type
_entity_poly.pdbx_seq_one_letter_code
_entity_poly.pdbx_strand_id
1 'polypeptide(L)'
;PGEIIREIAARFHYNLEKPLDAWRVGYRFTSACEETVPVAFRAFLESHSHTKTMRAAISVGGDADTIACMAGGLAGAFWGIPRVTADKVRRLAGPHMFQVVQRFEERFPGALKLAEHGTIRPLK
;
A
#
# COMPACT_ATOMS: atom_id res chain seq x y z
N PRO A 1 -3.07 11.25 5.85
CA PRO A 1 -3.57 10.93 4.50
C PRO A 1 -3.87 12.16 3.64
N GLY A 2 -4.63 13.14 4.16
CA GLY A 2 -5.15 14.28 3.39
C GLY A 2 -4.13 15.05 2.54
N GLU A 3 -2.94 15.32 3.08
CA GLU A 3 -1.87 16.00 2.35
C GLU A 3 -1.35 15.18 1.16
N ILE A 4 -1.02 13.90 1.37
CA ILE A 4 -0.53 13.01 0.29
C ILE A 4 -1.56 12.92 -0.85
N ILE A 5 -2.85 12.81 -0.52
CA ILE A 5 -3.94 12.74 -1.51
C ILE A 5 -3.98 14.02 -2.34
N ARG A 6 -3.96 15.18 -1.67
CA ARG A 6 -3.99 16.49 -2.34
C ARG A 6 -2.79 16.66 -3.27
N GLU A 7 -1.59 16.33 -2.80
CA GLU A 7 -0.37 16.44 -3.62
C GLU A 7 -0.43 15.53 -4.85
N ILE A 8 -0.85 14.28 -4.67
CA ILE A 8 -0.93 13.31 -5.77
C ILE A 8 -2.01 13.70 -6.78
N ALA A 9 -3.20 14.12 -6.32
CA ALA A 9 -4.28 14.56 -7.18
C ALA A 9 -3.91 15.86 -7.94
N ALA A 10 -3.31 16.85 -7.25
CA ALA A 10 -2.96 18.12 -7.87
C ALA A 10 -1.80 18.00 -8.86
N ARG A 11 -0.74 17.25 -8.52
CA ARG A 11 0.47 17.14 -9.33
C ARG A 11 0.32 16.25 -10.55
N PHE A 12 -0.46 15.18 -10.44
CA PHE A 12 -0.60 14.17 -11.50
C PHE A 12 -2.01 14.13 -12.11
N HIS A 13 -2.90 15.02 -11.67
CA HIS A 13 -4.28 15.14 -12.17
C HIS A 13 -5.11 13.85 -12.03
N TYR A 14 -4.77 13.00 -11.04
CA TYR A 14 -5.50 11.77 -10.80
C TYR A 14 -6.87 12.01 -10.18
N ASN A 15 -7.90 11.40 -10.77
CA ASN A 15 -9.23 11.36 -10.18
C ASN A 15 -9.27 10.30 -9.05
N LEU A 16 -9.21 10.78 -7.82
CA LEU A 16 -9.31 9.95 -6.61
C LEU A 16 -10.73 9.94 -6.02
N GLU A 17 -11.76 10.40 -6.73
CA GLU A 17 -13.14 10.41 -6.24
C GLU A 17 -13.93 9.16 -6.63
N LYS A 18 -13.58 8.53 -7.77
CA LYS A 18 -14.24 7.30 -8.23
C LYS A 18 -14.10 6.19 -7.17
N PRO A 19 -15.20 5.65 -6.60
CA PRO A 19 -15.14 4.65 -5.54
C PRO A 19 -14.57 3.33 -6.05
N LEU A 20 -13.95 2.55 -5.16
CA LEU A 20 -13.30 1.29 -5.51
C LEU A 20 -14.28 0.28 -6.12
N ASP A 21 -15.52 0.25 -5.65
CA ASP A 21 -16.59 -0.60 -6.18
C ASP A 21 -16.86 -0.33 -7.68
N ALA A 22 -16.81 0.94 -8.09
CA ALA A 22 -16.98 1.33 -9.48
C ALA A 22 -15.79 0.93 -10.36
N TRP A 23 -14.61 0.70 -9.77
CA TRP A 23 -13.48 0.13 -10.50
C TRP A 23 -13.68 -1.36 -10.74
N ARG A 24 -14.19 -2.13 -9.76
CA ARG A 24 -14.37 -3.59 -9.91
C ARG A 24 -15.27 -3.97 -11.09
N VAL A 25 -16.20 -3.09 -11.47
CA VAL A 25 -17.06 -3.31 -12.64
C VAL A 25 -16.23 -3.16 -13.91
N GLY A 26 -15.80 -4.29 -14.46
CA GLY A 26 -15.13 -4.34 -15.76
C GLY A 26 -13.66 -3.92 -15.76
N TYR A 27 -13.00 -3.83 -14.59
CA TYR A 27 -11.55 -3.64 -14.53
C TYR A 27 -10.84 -4.76 -15.28
N ARG A 28 -9.89 -4.39 -16.14
CA ARG A 28 -9.03 -5.33 -16.87
C ARG A 28 -7.58 -5.03 -16.54
N PHE A 29 -6.72 -6.00 -16.81
CA PHE A 29 -5.28 -5.78 -16.68
C PHE A 29 -4.85 -4.60 -17.54
N THR A 30 -4.08 -3.70 -16.93
CA THR A 30 -3.54 -2.48 -17.53
C THR A 30 -2.28 -2.11 -16.76
N SER A 31 -1.27 -1.60 -17.45
CA SER A 31 -0.04 -1.08 -16.85
C SER A 31 -0.02 0.45 -16.78
N ALA A 32 -1.11 1.11 -17.23
CA ALA A 32 -1.20 2.56 -17.25
C ALA A 32 -1.32 3.11 -15.82
N CYS A 33 -0.44 4.05 -15.46
CA CYS A 33 -0.44 4.64 -14.11
C CYS A 33 -1.76 5.34 -13.77
N GLU A 34 -2.41 5.97 -14.76
CA GLU A 34 -3.71 6.63 -14.60
C GLU A 34 -4.87 5.66 -14.29
N GLU A 35 -4.68 4.37 -14.55
CA GLU A 35 -5.67 3.33 -14.25
C GLU A 35 -5.30 2.51 -13.01
N THR A 36 -4.02 2.43 -12.62
CA THR A 36 -3.57 1.64 -11.47
C THR A 36 -3.33 2.47 -10.20
N VAL A 37 -2.75 3.67 -10.32
CA VAL A 37 -2.43 4.53 -9.17
C VAL A 37 -3.70 5.00 -8.46
N PRO A 38 -4.74 5.52 -9.14
CA PRO A 38 -5.97 5.91 -8.47
C PRO A 38 -6.61 4.74 -7.71
N VAL A 39 -6.61 3.54 -8.29
CA VAL A 39 -7.18 2.33 -7.68
C VAL A 39 -6.46 1.96 -6.38
N ALA A 40 -5.12 2.00 -6.38
CA ALA A 40 -4.33 1.75 -5.17
C ALA A 40 -4.62 2.79 -4.06
N PHE A 41 -4.73 4.06 -4.43
CA PHE A 41 -5.13 5.12 -3.50
C PHE A 41 -6.55 4.90 -2.98
N ARG A 42 -7.53 4.56 -3.82
CA ARG A 42 -8.90 4.27 -3.37
C ARG A 42 -8.96 3.09 -2.41
N ALA A 43 -8.23 2.01 -2.68
CA ALA A 43 -8.13 0.88 -1.77
C ALA A 43 -7.58 1.27 -0.40
N PHE A 44 -6.59 2.17 -0.37
CA PHE A 44 -6.07 2.75 0.86
C PHE A 44 -7.11 3.66 1.55
N LEU A 45 -7.74 4.59 0.83
CA LEU A 45 -8.66 5.58 1.41
C LEU A 45 -9.95 4.99 1.95
N GLU A 46 -10.44 3.90 1.35
CA GLU A 46 -11.65 3.20 1.78
C GLU A 46 -11.38 2.15 2.87
N SER A 47 -10.13 2.01 3.31
CA SER A 47 -9.70 1.04 4.31
C SER A 47 -9.25 1.72 5.61
N HIS A 48 -9.10 0.93 6.67
CA HIS A 48 -8.67 1.38 8.00
C HIS A 48 -7.64 0.46 8.65
N SER A 49 -7.02 -0.41 7.86
CA SER A 49 -5.88 -1.23 8.28
C SER A 49 -5.09 -1.72 7.07
N HIS A 50 -3.84 -2.11 7.29
CA HIS A 50 -3.00 -2.71 6.25
C HIS A 50 -3.66 -3.93 5.59
N THR A 51 -4.15 -4.88 6.38
CA THR A 51 -4.78 -6.09 5.84
C THR A 51 -6.06 -5.79 5.05
N LYS A 52 -6.89 -4.85 5.52
CA LYS A 52 -8.10 -4.46 4.78
C LYS A 52 -7.75 -3.77 3.46
N THR A 53 -6.74 -2.90 3.45
CA THR A 53 -6.23 -2.23 2.25
C THR A 53 -5.75 -3.25 1.22
N MET A 54 -4.91 -4.20 1.63
CA MET A 54 -4.41 -5.25 0.75
C MET A 54 -5.54 -6.09 0.15
N ARG A 55 -6.52 -6.48 0.96
CA ARG A 55 -7.69 -7.26 0.48
C ARG A 55 -8.56 -6.44 -0.49
N ALA A 56 -8.75 -5.16 -0.23
CA ALA A 56 -9.50 -4.26 -1.09
C ALA A 56 -8.80 -4.04 -2.43
N ALA A 57 -7.48 -3.86 -2.44
CA ALA A 57 -6.66 -3.76 -3.64
C ALA A 57 -6.70 -5.04 -4.49
N ILE A 58 -6.45 -6.19 -3.86
CA ILE A 58 -6.45 -7.49 -4.55
C ILE A 58 -7.83 -7.82 -5.15
N SER A 59 -8.92 -7.43 -4.46
CA SER A 59 -10.29 -7.75 -4.92
C SER A 59 -10.70 -7.02 -6.19
N VAL A 60 -9.93 -6.03 -6.66
CA VAL A 60 -10.19 -5.36 -7.95
C VAL A 60 -9.80 -6.24 -9.14
N GLY A 61 -8.84 -7.15 -8.98
CA GLY A 61 -8.32 -7.97 -10.08
C GLY A 61 -7.46 -7.17 -11.06
N GLY A 62 -7.25 -7.70 -12.27
CA GLY A 62 -6.37 -7.08 -13.27
C GLY A 62 -4.91 -7.08 -12.82
N ASP A 63 -4.29 -5.90 -12.78
CA ASP A 63 -2.92 -5.65 -12.31
C ASP A 63 -2.83 -5.62 -10.77
N ALA A 64 -3.35 -6.68 -10.16
CA ALA A 64 -3.60 -6.75 -8.72
C ALA A 64 -2.30 -6.72 -7.90
N ASP A 65 -1.20 -7.26 -8.42
CA ASP A 65 0.11 -7.25 -7.78
C ASP A 65 0.69 -5.84 -7.68
N THR A 66 0.65 -5.07 -8.78
CA THR A 66 1.11 -3.67 -8.79
C THR A 66 0.24 -2.79 -7.90
N ILE A 67 -1.09 -2.93 -8.00
CA ILE A 67 -2.04 -2.16 -7.17
C ILE A 67 -1.85 -2.49 -5.68
N ALA A 68 -1.75 -3.77 -5.32
CA ALA A 68 -1.56 -4.19 -3.93
C ALA A 68 -0.19 -3.79 -3.40
N CYS A 69 0.86 -3.79 -4.22
CA CYS A 69 2.18 -3.30 -3.83
C CYS A 69 2.13 -1.82 -3.42
N MET A 70 1.51 -0.96 -4.24
CA MET A 70 1.36 0.46 -3.93
C MET A 70 0.46 0.70 -2.70
N ALA A 71 -0.73 0.08 -2.68
CA ALA A 71 -1.68 0.24 -1.60
C ALA A 71 -1.13 -0.29 -0.26
N GLY A 72 -0.39 -1.41 -0.30
CA GLY A 72 0.30 -1.98 0.85
C GLY A 72 1.41 -1.08 1.39
N GLY A 73 2.20 -0.45 0.52
CA GLY A 73 3.21 0.53 0.92
C GLY A 73 2.60 1.72 1.66
N LEU A 74 1.54 2.32 1.11
CA LEU A 74 0.79 3.42 1.75
C LEU A 74 0.24 2.99 3.12
N ALA A 75 -0.40 1.82 3.15
CA ALA A 75 -1.03 1.30 4.35
C ALA A 75 -0.01 0.89 5.43
N GLY A 76 1.15 0.37 5.02
CA GLY A 76 2.25 0.00 5.93
C GLY A 76 2.89 1.23 6.56
N ALA A 77 3.11 2.29 5.79
CA ALA A 77 3.60 3.56 6.32
C ALA A 77 2.58 4.24 7.26
N PHE A 78 1.27 4.10 6.99
CA PHE A 78 0.24 4.79 7.76
C PHE A 78 -0.23 4.00 9.00
N TRP A 79 -0.58 2.72 8.85
CA TRP A 79 -1.14 1.88 9.92
C TRP A 79 -0.17 0.83 10.46
N GLY A 80 1.00 0.66 9.84
CA GLY A 80 1.91 -0.42 10.17
C GLY A 80 1.53 -1.75 9.52
N ILE A 81 2.54 -2.54 9.20
CA ILE A 81 2.42 -3.88 8.66
C ILE A 81 2.19 -4.84 9.84
N PRO A 82 1.20 -5.74 9.81
CA PRO A 82 1.01 -6.73 10.84
C PRO A 82 2.27 -7.57 11.01
N ARG A 83 2.73 -7.77 12.26
CA ARG A 83 3.97 -8.51 12.56
C ARG A 83 4.03 -9.87 11.86
N VAL A 84 2.94 -10.63 11.91
CA VAL A 84 2.79 -11.93 11.23
C VAL A 84 3.01 -11.84 9.72
N THR A 85 2.55 -10.77 9.08
CA THR A 85 2.74 -10.53 7.65
C THR A 85 4.21 -10.18 7.36
N ALA A 86 4.80 -9.27 8.14
CA ALA A 86 6.20 -8.88 7.98
C ALA A 86 7.15 -10.07 8.16
N ASP A 87 6.94 -10.90 9.19
CA ASP A 87 7.76 -12.09 9.45
C ASP A 87 7.62 -13.13 8.33
N LYS A 88 6.41 -13.33 7.79
CA LYS A 88 6.18 -14.23 6.66
C LYS A 88 6.87 -13.72 5.39
N VAL A 89 6.72 -12.43 5.07
CA VAL A 89 7.36 -11.81 3.90
C VAL A 89 8.88 -11.88 4.04
N ARG A 90 9.45 -11.63 5.23
CA ARG A 90 10.90 -11.75 5.46
C ARG A 90 11.44 -13.13 5.14
N ARG A 91 10.69 -14.19 5.46
CA ARG A 91 11.07 -15.58 5.15
C ARG A 91 10.99 -15.88 3.65
N LEU A 92 9.98 -15.34 2.95
CA LEU A 92 9.77 -15.57 1.52
C LEU A 92 10.72 -14.76 0.63
N ALA A 93 10.97 -13.52 1.02
CA ALA A 93 11.73 -12.53 0.28
C ALA A 93 13.24 -12.83 0.22
N GLY A 94 13.74 -13.61 1.18
CA GLY A 94 15.17 -13.82 1.37
C GLY A 94 15.90 -12.59 1.95
N PRO A 95 17.16 -12.77 2.35
CA PRO A 95 17.92 -11.76 3.09
C PRO A 95 18.23 -10.50 2.27
N HIS A 96 18.48 -10.62 0.97
CA HIS A 96 18.89 -9.49 0.13
C HIS A 96 17.83 -8.38 0.03
N MET A 97 16.56 -8.75 -0.17
CA MET A 97 15.47 -7.74 -0.22
C MET A 97 15.28 -7.06 1.14
N PHE A 98 15.44 -7.80 2.24
CA PHE A 98 15.34 -7.21 3.57
C PHE A 98 16.49 -6.26 3.89
N GLN A 99 17.70 -6.51 3.39
CA GLN A 99 18.82 -5.57 3.52
C GLN A 99 18.57 -4.23 2.82
N VAL A 100 17.84 -4.22 1.69
CA VAL A 100 17.41 -2.97 1.03
C VAL A 100 16.46 -2.20 1.94
N VAL A 101 15.49 -2.89 2.53
CA VAL A 101 14.54 -2.31 3.48
C VAL A 101 15.24 -1.76 4.72
N GLN A 102 16.21 -2.50 5.28
CA GLN A 102 16.98 -2.05 6.44
C GLN A 102 17.78 -0.78 6.14
N ARG A 103 18.47 -0.72 5.01
CA ARG A 103 19.21 0.49 4.57
C ARG A 103 18.28 1.69 4.38
N PHE A 104 17.07 1.45 3.87
CA PHE A 104 16.06 2.51 3.77
C PHE A 104 15.64 3.04 5.15
N GLU A 105 15.37 2.16 6.11
CA GLU A 105 15.05 2.55 7.50
C GLU A 105 16.21 3.21 8.26
N GLU A 106 17.46 2.86 7.93
CA GLU A 106 18.65 3.53 8.45
C GLU A 106 18.72 4.98 7.96
N ARG A 107 18.42 5.20 6.68
CA ARG A 107 18.42 6.54 6.07
C ARG A 107 17.19 7.37 6.45
N PHE A 108 16.03 6.73 6.59
CA PHE A 108 14.75 7.35 6.89
C PHE A 108 14.06 6.67 8.09
N PRO A 109 14.48 6.98 9.33
CA PRO A 109 13.98 6.28 10.50
C PRO A 109 12.46 6.40 10.69
N GLY A 110 11.78 5.25 10.84
CA GLY A 110 10.34 5.19 11.14
C GLY A 110 9.45 5.31 9.91
N ALA A 111 10.01 5.19 8.70
CA ALA A 111 9.25 5.18 7.46
C ALA A 111 8.37 3.92 7.35
N LEU A 112 8.87 2.78 7.81
CA LEU A 112 8.14 1.53 7.96
C LEU A 112 7.80 1.27 9.41
N LYS A 113 6.58 0.78 9.59
CA LYS A 113 6.01 0.54 10.89
C LYS A 113 5.50 -0.89 10.98
N LEU A 114 5.59 -1.48 12.16
CA LEU A 114 4.97 -2.74 12.53
C LEU A 114 3.75 -2.45 13.40
N ALA A 115 2.65 -3.14 13.11
CA ALA A 115 1.47 -3.18 13.93
C ALA A 115 1.45 -4.48 14.74
N GLU A 116 1.48 -4.37 16.06
CA GLU A 116 1.49 -5.51 16.98
C GLU A 116 0.75 -5.17 18.28
N HIS A 117 -0.21 -6.01 18.67
CA HIS A 117 -1.02 -5.84 19.90
C HIS A 117 -1.66 -4.45 20.05
N GLY A 118 -2.14 -3.85 18.96
CA GLY A 118 -2.74 -2.50 18.96
C GLY A 118 -1.73 -1.36 19.05
N THR A 119 -0.42 -1.66 19.06
CA THR A 119 0.65 -0.66 19.03
C THR A 119 1.31 -0.60 17.67
N ILE A 120 1.69 0.62 17.25
CA ILE A 120 2.45 0.86 16.03
C ILE A 120 3.87 1.27 16.43
N ARG A 121 4.87 0.52 15.96
CA ARG A 121 6.29 0.76 16.26
C ARG A 121 7.09 0.87 14.96
N PRO A 122 8.23 1.56 14.93
CA PRO A 122 9.17 1.44 13.82
C PRO A 122 9.54 -0.02 13.55
N LEU A 123 9.94 -0.34 12.31
CA LEU A 123 10.38 -1.70 11.94
C LEU A 123 11.65 -2.17 12.67
N LYS A 124 12.44 -1.24 13.22
CA LYS A 124 13.71 -1.49 13.90
C LYS A 124 13.56 -2.25 15.22
#